data_AF-A0AAV1IWN3-F1
#
_entry.id   AF-A0AAV1IWN3-F1
#
_cell.length_a   1.000
_cell.length_b   1.000
_cell.length_c   1.000
_cell.angle_alpha   90.00
_cell.angle_beta   90.00
_cell.angle_gamma   90.00
#
_symmetry.space_group_name_H-M   'P 1'
#
loop_
_entity.id
_entity.type
_entity.pdbx_description
1 polymer ?
#
loop_
_entity_poly.entity_id
_entity_poly.type
_entity_poly.pdbx_seq_one_letter_code
_entity_poly.pdbx_strand_id
1 'polypeptide(L)'
;MNRDLKHYSKNFILCGEIDYHCFLCQESFVSFEGVDKHVKWEKHRVAIKNLEKDGPYSKDSIFKIREDYYCEICNEITTNAKKHRDTKSHKDAKENSTIPRYAKGISPFVLRKADGSFSVNGDFKINLLEWHGINKDFCTLCAREIRDLAIHVTLNVHIINLIQTKTMLFEKQYYRKLREDKFYCFLCSNLYPITDLEKHWNSVCEATLKAKAKVLNEKDLHLIKDDPELGKALLKLQSSFFDIDESDKAKCLECGETMTAVLECLLDHRKKHTSRRQKDTENEKSYEVYFAEVTDHGKRRKDLAAYCRENFMKLNRTGSWGFCTICCVPISAHMKQAIEHVQGQRHKGFLELKGLRKRSQHEEPYCEKQKFTLFLKHIFKTDTAYCVKSYLSIDGYSLLLMGEYMKGSGEMKCFACDEVIKEQLADDHCKTKAHIDRVLSCHVMLVEGGLEFIRMIRPNLYHCAICNVTLAYWESVHRHITALIHGMKKTKKVLPPPEARILYNKYGCRTSKGDIHIQLKRLGLCEKKE
;
A
#
# COMPACT_ATOMS: atom_id res chain seq x y z
N MET A 1 -11.64 -22.78 -4.67
CA MET A 1 -11.04 -22.56 -6.01
C MET A 1 -9.57 -23.00 -5.99
N ASN A 2 -9.27 -24.21 -6.48
CA ASN A 2 -7.89 -24.59 -6.80
C ASN A 2 -7.56 -24.04 -8.19
N ARG A 3 -7.09 -22.79 -8.27
CA ARG A 3 -6.49 -22.29 -9.52
C ARG A 3 -5.23 -23.12 -9.79
N ASP A 4 -5.02 -23.51 -11.04
CA ASP A 4 -3.95 -24.43 -11.41
C ASP A 4 -2.57 -23.74 -11.29
N LEU A 5 -1.92 -23.88 -10.13
CA LEU A 5 -0.58 -23.35 -9.86
C LEU A 5 0.47 -23.85 -10.88
N LYS A 6 0.21 -24.98 -11.55
CA LYS A 6 1.04 -25.49 -12.65
C LYS A 6 1.10 -24.51 -13.82
N HIS A 7 0.03 -23.76 -14.06
CA HIS A 7 0.03 -22.71 -15.08
C HIS A 7 1.02 -21.60 -14.73
N TYR A 8 1.08 -21.18 -13.46
CA TYR A 8 1.97 -20.11 -13.03
C TYR A 8 3.43 -20.52 -13.02
N SER A 9 3.75 -21.75 -12.56
CA SER A 9 5.14 -22.21 -12.57
C SER A 9 5.72 -22.32 -13.99
N LYS A 10 4.92 -22.77 -14.96
CA LYS A 10 5.26 -22.76 -16.40
C LYS A 10 5.59 -21.38 -16.97
N ASN A 11 5.09 -20.32 -16.31
CA ASN A 11 5.35 -18.93 -16.67
C ASN A 11 6.39 -18.29 -15.72
N PHE A 12 7.25 -19.10 -15.09
CA PHE A 12 8.34 -18.63 -14.20
C PHE A 12 7.85 -17.77 -13.03
N ILE A 13 6.63 -18.03 -12.56
CA ILE A 13 6.06 -17.38 -11.39
C ILE A 13 6.34 -18.25 -10.17
N LEU A 14 7.21 -17.75 -9.30
CA LEU A 14 7.35 -18.25 -7.94
C LEU A 14 6.06 -18.01 -7.16
N CYS A 15 5.36 -19.10 -6.86
CA CYS A 15 4.17 -19.09 -6.01
C CYS A 15 4.53 -19.39 -4.55
N GLY A 16 4.34 -18.41 -3.66
CA GLY A 16 4.36 -18.62 -2.21
C GLY A 16 2.96 -18.87 -1.64
N GLU A 17 2.83 -18.77 -0.32
CA GLU A 17 1.53 -18.96 0.35
C GLU A 17 0.53 -17.86 -0.01
N ILE A 18 0.99 -16.59 -0.05
CA ILE A 18 0.16 -15.41 -0.32
C ILE A 18 0.87 -14.35 -1.19
N ASP A 19 2.12 -14.63 -1.58
CA ASP A 19 2.98 -13.73 -2.35
C ASP A 19 3.44 -14.46 -3.62
N TYR A 20 3.56 -13.73 -4.72
CA TYR A 20 3.97 -14.26 -6.00
C TYR A 20 5.09 -13.41 -6.59
N HIS A 21 6.00 -14.02 -7.35
CA HIS A 21 7.09 -13.30 -7.99
C HIS A 21 7.41 -13.89 -9.35
N CYS A 22 7.34 -13.07 -10.41
CA CYS A 22 7.84 -13.47 -11.71
C CYS A 22 9.36 -13.38 -11.70
N PHE A 23 10.04 -14.53 -11.72
CA PHE A 23 11.49 -14.56 -11.69
C PHE A 23 12.12 -14.05 -12.99
N LEU A 24 11.41 -14.18 -14.11
CA LEU A 24 11.89 -13.70 -15.40
C LEU A 24 11.85 -12.16 -15.50
N CYS A 25 10.74 -11.56 -15.08
CA CYS A 25 10.53 -10.10 -15.13
C CYS A 25 10.98 -9.36 -13.87
N GLN A 26 11.25 -10.07 -12.77
CA GLN A 26 11.61 -9.52 -11.46
C GLN A 26 10.50 -8.61 -10.89
N GLU A 27 9.24 -9.04 -11.05
CA GLU A 27 8.05 -8.32 -10.56
C GLU A 27 7.32 -9.18 -9.51
N SER A 28 6.83 -8.52 -8.45
CA SER A 28 6.12 -9.19 -7.35
C SER A 28 4.64 -8.83 -7.34
N PHE A 29 3.80 -9.80 -6.96
CA PHE A 29 2.35 -9.66 -6.92
C PHE A 29 1.81 -10.17 -5.58
N VAL A 30 0.74 -9.52 -5.12
CA VAL A 30 0.03 -9.90 -3.88
C VAL A 30 -1.31 -10.60 -4.17
N SER A 31 -1.64 -10.82 -5.44
CA SER A 31 -2.90 -11.45 -5.85
C SER A 31 -2.76 -12.18 -7.18
N PHE A 32 -3.56 -13.24 -7.33
CA PHE A 32 -3.65 -13.97 -8.59
C PHE A 32 -4.11 -13.09 -9.76
N GLU A 33 -5.00 -12.12 -9.54
CA GLU A 33 -5.44 -11.22 -10.61
C GLU A 33 -4.27 -10.40 -11.18
N GLY A 34 -3.33 -9.99 -10.33
CA GLY A 34 -2.09 -9.36 -10.75
C GLY A 34 -1.22 -10.30 -11.59
N VAL A 35 -1.04 -11.54 -11.14
CA VAL A 35 -0.30 -12.58 -11.86
C VAL A 35 -0.94 -12.88 -13.22
N ASP A 36 -2.27 -13.06 -13.27
CA ASP A 36 -3.02 -13.35 -14.49
C ASP A 36 -2.86 -12.25 -15.55
N LYS A 37 -2.86 -10.98 -15.12
CA LYS A 37 -2.58 -9.84 -15.99
C LYS A 37 -1.14 -9.85 -16.48
N HIS A 38 -0.20 -10.17 -15.60
CA HIS A 38 1.22 -10.23 -15.92
C HIS A 38 1.56 -11.34 -16.93
N VAL A 39 1.08 -12.57 -16.74
CA VAL A 39 1.38 -13.68 -17.68
C VAL A 39 0.77 -13.46 -19.08
N LYS A 40 -0.27 -12.62 -19.17
CA LYS A 40 -0.88 -12.19 -20.44
C LYS A 40 -0.16 -11.00 -21.09
N TRP A 41 0.73 -10.34 -20.36
CA TRP A 41 1.45 -9.18 -20.84
C TRP A 41 2.45 -9.55 -21.94
N GLU A 42 2.43 -8.82 -23.05
CA GLU A 42 3.25 -9.16 -24.22
C GLU A 42 4.75 -9.17 -23.89
N LYS A 43 5.24 -8.24 -23.06
CA LYS A 43 6.68 -8.23 -22.71
C LYS A 43 7.10 -9.50 -21.96
N HIS A 44 6.24 -10.02 -21.08
CA HIS A 44 6.50 -11.27 -20.38
C HIS A 44 6.54 -12.46 -21.36
N ARG A 45 5.58 -12.52 -22.29
CA ARG A 45 5.52 -13.58 -23.33
C ARG A 45 6.73 -13.56 -24.25
N VAL A 46 7.18 -12.38 -24.65
CA VAL A 46 8.41 -12.20 -25.43
C VAL A 46 9.62 -12.67 -24.62
N ALA A 47 9.71 -12.33 -23.34
CA ALA A 47 10.79 -12.81 -22.48
C ALA A 47 10.81 -14.35 -22.38
N ILE A 48 9.65 -15.01 -22.30
CA ILE A 48 9.57 -16.48 -22.31
C ILE A 48 10.04 -17.07 -23.64
N LYS A 49 9.65 -16.46 -24.78
CA LYS A 49 10.07 -16.92 -26.10
C LYS A 49 11.58 -16.79 -26.31
N ASN A 50 12.18 -15.74 -25.75
CA ASN A 50 13.61 -15.48 -25.84
C ASN A 50 14.44 -16.29 -24.85
N LEU A 51 13.81 -17.01 -23.92
CA LEU A 51 14.53 -17.84 -22.97
C LEU A 51 15.03 -19.11 -23.68
N GLU A 52 16.35 -19.31 -23.67
CA GLU A 52 16.96 -20.54 -24.16
C GLU A 52 16.52 -21.72 -23.28
N LYS A 53 15.71 -22.61 -23.86
CA LYS A 53 15.23 -23.82 -23.18
C LYS A 53 16.19 -24.99 -23.30
N ASP A 54 17.23 -24.89 -24.13
CA ASP A 54 18.14 -25.98 -24.47
C ASP A 54 19.34 -26.07 -23.51
N GLY A 55 19.04 -26.10 -22.21
CA GLY A 55 20.04 -26.29 -21.16
C GLY A 55 20.25 -27.77 -20.77
N PRO A 56 21.37 -28.11 -20.12
CA PRO A 56 21.68 -29.49 -19.69
C PRO A 56 20.67 -30.10 -18.69
N TYR A 57 19.81 -29.27 -18.09
CA TYR A 57 18.80 -29.68 -17.12
C TYR A 57 17.35 -29.46 -17.59
N SER A 58 17.13 -29.15 -18.88
CA SER A 58 15.80 -28.88 -19.42
C SER A 58 14.86 -30.09 -19.33
N LYS A 59 15.40 -31.31 -19.43
CA LYS A 59 14.68 -32.58 -19.22
C LYS A 59 14.20 -32.79 -17.77
N ASP A 60 14.70 -32.01 -16.83
CA ASP A 60 14.28 -31.97 -15.44
C ASP A 60 13.40 -30.74 -15.15
N SER A 61 12.98 -30.01 -16.19
CA SER A 61 12.25 -28.74 -16.09
C SER A 61 12.96 -27.72 -15.20
N ILE A 62 14.29 -27.69 -15.29
CA ILE A 62 15.16 -26.72 -14.61
C ILE A 62 15.78 -25.81 -15.68
N PHE A 63 15.50 -24.52 -15.58
CA PHE A 63 15.89 -23.52 -16.57
C PHE A 63 16.88 -22.53 -15.96
N LYS A 64 17.97 -22.24 -16.66
CA LYS A 64 18.92 -21.20 -16.24
C LYS A 64 18.32 -19.83 -16.55
N ILE A 65 18.26 -18.96 -15.55
CA ILE A 65 17.83 -17.56 -15.70
C ILE A 65 18.89 -16.72 -15.00
N ARG A 66 19.69 -16.00 -15.78
CA ARG A 66 20.88 -15.27 -15.29
C ARG A 66 21.87 -16.24 -14.62
N GLU A 67 22.27 -15.96 -13.38
CA GLU A 67 23.21 -16.78 -12.61
C GLU A 67 22.55 -17.91 -11.81
N ASP A 68 21.22 -17.94 -11.77
CA ASP A 68 20.45 -18.91 -10.99
C ASP A 68 19.69 -19.89 -11.91
N TYR A 69 19.09 -20.90 -11.29
CA TYR A 69 18.24 -21.88 -11.95
C TYR A 69 16.86 -21.90 -11.31
N TYR A 70 15.82 -21.88 -12.15
CA TYR A 70 14.44 -22.04 -11.74
C TYR A 70 13.95 -23.44 -12.07
N CYS A 71 13.43 -24.16 -11.08
CA CYS A 71 12.77 -25.45 -11.27
C CYS A 71 11.24 -25.26 -11.35
N GLU A 72 10.65 -25.53 -12.52
CA GLU A 72 9.20 -25.45 -12.75
C GLU A 72 8.42 -26.44 -11.89
N ILE A 73 8.98 -27.65 -11.70
CA ILE A 73 8.33 -28.73 -10.95
C ILE A 73 8.31 -28.41 -9.45
N CYS A 74 9.44 -27.99 -8.89
CA CYS A 74 9.52 -27.67 -7.46
C CYS A 74 9.00 -26.26 -7.13
N ASN A 75 8.91 -25.38 -8.13
CA ASN A 75 8.65 -23.95 -7.98
C ASN A 75 9.68 -23.30 -7.02
N GLU A 76 10.96 -23.57 -7.29
CA GLU A 76 12.09 -23.14 -6.47
C GLU A 76 13.22 -22.60 -7.33
N ILE A 77 13.94 -21.61 -6.79
CA ILE A 77 15.22 -21.12 -7.31
C ILE A 77 16.37 -21.82 -6.58
N THR A 78 17.41 -22.17 -7.33
CA THR A 78 18.65 -22.78 -6.83
C THR A 78 19.85 -22.24 -7.60
N THR A 79 20.99 -22.10 -6.92
CA THR A 79 22.27 -21.79 -7.55
C THR A 79 22.98 -23.06 -8.08
N ASN A 80 22.51 -24.25 -7.70
CA ASN A 80 23.11 -25.52 -8.07
C ASN A 80 22.05 -26.50 -8.58
N ALA A 81 21.80 -26.46 -9.90
CA ALA A 81 20.81 -27.31 -10.57
C ALA A 81 21.09 -28.81 -10.40
N LYS A 82 22.36 -29.23 -10.50
CA LYS A 82 22.76 -30.64 -10.33
C LYS A 82 22.37 -31.16 -8.94
N LYS A 83 22.77 -30.44 -7.89
CA LYS A 83 22.44 -30.80 -6.50
C LYS A 83 20.92 -30.84 -6.29
N HIS A 84 20.18 -29.86 -6.81
CA HIS A 84 18.72 -29.80 -6.67
C HIS A 84 18.03 -30.99 -7.37
N ARG A 85 18.39 -31.26 -8.63
CA ARG A 85 17.86 -32.40 -9.41
C ARG A 85 18.04 -33.73 -8.67
N ASP A 86 19.18 -33.89 -8.00
CA ASP A 86 19.52 -35.14 -7.34
C ASP A 86 18.81 -35.31 -5.97
N THR A 87 18.13 -34.27 -5.46
CA THR A 87 17.36 -34.34 -4.21
C THR A 87 16.15 -35.27 -4.33
N LYS A 88 15.83 -35.95 -3.22
CA LYS A 88 14.62 -36.79 -3.12
C LYS A 88 13.36 -36.00 -3.44
N SER A 89 13.24 -34.78 -2.92
CA SER A 89 12.05 -33.92 -3.16
C SER A 89 11.81 -33.61 -4.63
N HIS A 90 12.87 -33.41 -5.44
CA HIS A 90 12.73 -33.17 -6.88
C HIS A 90 12.33 -34.44 -7.62
N LYS A 91 13.01 -35.56 -7.33
CA LYS A 91 12.73 -36.87 -7.95
C LYS A 91 11.28 -37.30 -7.68
N ASP A 92 10.83 -37.21 -6.44
CA ASP A 92 9.46 -37.54 -6.03
C ASP A 92 8.43 -36.64 -6.74
N ALA A 93 8.72 -35.32 -6.84
CA ALA A 93 7.80 -34.39 -7.51
C ALA A 93 7.72 -34.62 -9.02
N LYS A 94 8.85 -34.99 -9.64
CA LYS A 94 8.94 -35.31 -11.07
C LYS A 94 8.21 -36.61 -11.41
N GLU A 95 8.45 -37.67 -10.65
CA GLU A 95 7.86 -39.00 -10.88
C GLU A 95 6.34 -38.98 -10.72
N ASN A 96 5.83 -38.34 -9.67
CA ASN A 96 4.40 -38.31 -9.39
C ASN A 96 3.63 -37.32 -10.28
N SER A 97 4.31 -36.58 -11.17
CA SER A 97 3.74 -35.43 -11.89
C SER A 97 2.96 -34.47 -11.00
N THR A 98 3.26 -34.50 -9.69
CA THR A 98 2.57 -33.71 -8.70
C THR A 98 2.94 -32.26 -8.94
N ILE A 99 1.90 -31.44 -9.05
CA ILE A 99 1.97 -29.98 -9.12
C ILE A 99 2.92 -29.48 -7.99
N PRO A 100 3.58 -28.31 -8.13
CA PRO A 100 4.63 -27.87 -7.20
C PRO A 100 4.29 -27.95 -5.72
N ARG A 101 5.30 -27.82 -4.85
CA ARG A 101 5.19 -27.91 -3.36
C ARG A 101 3.97 -27.22 -2.72
N TYR A 102 3.36 -26.24 -3.40
CA TYR A 102 2.21 -25.43 -3.00
C TYR A 102 0.88 -25.78 -3.72
N ALA A 103 0.84 -26.82 -4.54
CA ALA A 103 -0.30 -27.33 -5.31
C ALA A 103 -1.59 -27.56 -4.53
N LYS A 104 -1.47 -27.85 -3.23
CA LYS A 104 -2.60 -28.19 -2.36
C LYS A 104 -3.43 -26.96 -1.93
N GLY A 105 -3.30 -25.85 -2.66
CA GLY A 105 -4.01 -24.59 -2.44
C GLY A 105 -3.18 -23.58 -1.66
N ILE A 106 -3.59 -22.31 -1.72
CA ILE A 106 -3.19 -21.28 -0.75
C ILE A 106 -3.27 -21.92 0.62
N SER A 107 -2.17 -21.86 1.38
CA SER A 107 -2.14 -22.28 2.78
C SER A 107 -3.38 -21.68 3.47
N PRO A 108 -4.40 -22.48 3.84
CA PRO A 108 -5.65 -21.93 4.37
C PRO A 108 -5.41 -21.16 5.68
N PHE A 109 -4.22 -21.34 6.24
CA PHE A 109 -3.74 -20.72 7.44
C PHE A 109 -3.33 -19.27 7.22
N VAL A 110 -2.73 -18.88 6.10
CA VAL A 110 -2.23 -17.51 5.95
C VAL A 110 -3.16 -16.68 5.06
N LEU A 111 -3.68 -15.59 5.60
CA LEU A 111 -4.52 -14.64 4.87
C LEU A 111 -4.01 -13.22 5.05
N ARG A 112 -3.81 -12.52 3.94
CA ARG A 112 -3.57 -11.08 3.93
C ARG A 112 -4.91 -10.35 4.09
N LYS A 113 -5.02 -9.48 5.09
CA LYS A 113 -6.22 -8.66 5.36
C LYS A 113 -6.17 -7.35 4.57
N ALA A 114 -7.33 -6.68 4.45
CA ALA A 114 -7.47 -5.42 3.71
C ALA A 114 -6.66 -4.26 4.32
N ASP A 115 -6.38 -4.30 5.62
CA ASP A 115 -5.52 -3.34 6.34
C ASP A 115 -4.02 -3.59 6.11
N GLY A 116 -3.65 -4.59 5.31
CA GLY A 116 -2.27 -4.99 5.04
C GLY A 116 -1.64 -5.89 6.10
N SER A 117 -2.36 -6.21 7.17
CA SER A 117 -1.93 -7.21 8.16
C SER A 117 -2.13 -8.63 7.64
N PHE A 118 -1.62 -9.59 8.40
CA PHE A 118 -1.70 -11.01 8.06
C PHE A 118 -2.37 -11.73 9.24
N SER A 119 -3.30 -12.63 8.95
CA SER A 119 -3.77 -13.60 9.93
C SER A 119 -3.16 -14.96 9.60
N VAL A 120 -2.56 -15.59 10.60
CA VAL A 120 -2.12 -16.97 10.56
C VAL A 120 -3.14 -17.79 11.36
N ASN A 121 -3.73 -18.79 10.71
CA ASN A 121 -4.83 -19.63 11.19
C ASN A 121 -6.05 -18.87 11.72
N GLY A 122 -6.46 -17.81 11.01
CA GLY A 122 -7.65 -17.03 11.33
C GLY A 122 -7.48 -16.05 12.49
N ASP A 123 -6.84 -16.48 13.58
CA ASP A 123 -6.86 -15.77 14.86
C ASP A 123 -5.56 -15.01 15.16
N PHE A 124 -4.42 -15.49 14.65
CA PHE A 124 -3.14 -14.90 14.99
C PHE A 124 -2.76 -13.77 14.03
N LYS A 125 -2.97 -12.52 14.45
CA LYS A 125 -2.61 -11.33 13.67
C LYS A 125 -1.11 -11.03 13.79
N ILE A 126 -0.42 -10.97 12.66
CA ILE A 126 0.95 -10.47 12.56
C ILE A 126 1.01 -9.28 11.62
N ASN A 127 1.96 -8.39 11.89
CA ASN A 127 2.19 -7.21 11.08
C ASN A 127 3.09 -7.53 9.87
N LEU A 128 3.28 -6.52 9.01
CA LEU A 128 4.08 -6.64 7.79
C LEU A 128 5.56 -6.94 8.07
N LEU A 129 6.15 -6.35 9.10
CA LEU A 129 7.55 -6.59 9.44
C LEU A 129 7.76 -8.01 9.96
N GLU A 130 6.86 -8.49 10.80
CA GLU A 130 6.85 -9.86 11.32
C GLU A 130 6.71 -10.88 10.18
N TRP A 131 5.83 -10.61 9.19
CA TRP A 131 5.69 -11.46 7.99
C TRP A 131 6.99 -11.53 7.18
N HIS A 132 7.64 -10.37 6.99
CA HIS A 132 8.92 -10.25 6.29
C HIS A 132 10.12 -10.73 7.14
N GLY A 133 9.89 -11.26 8.34
CA GLY A 133 10.96 -11.75 9.23
C GLY A 133 11.92 -10.64 9.67
N ILE A 134 11.44 -9.41 9.81
CA ILE A 134 12.24 -8.25 10.18
C ILE A 134 12.07 -7.98 11.67
N ASN A 135 13.19 -8.00 12.37
CA ASN A 135 13.27 -7.65 13.78
C ASN A 135 14.24 -6.47 13.92
N LYS A 136 13.71 -5.29 14.28
CA LYS A 136 14.44 -4.02 14.28
C LYS A 136 15.06 -3.72 12.91
N ASP A 137 16.39 -3.72 12.84
CA ASP A 137 17.24 -3.46 11.69
C ASP A 137 17.86 -4.75 11.13
N PHE A 138 17.37 -5.94 11.51
CA PHE A 138 17.88 -7.20 10.99
C PHE A 138 16.78 -8.00 10.26
N CYS A 139 17.10 -8.50 9.07
CA CYS A 139 16.23 -9.39 8.32
C CYS A 139 16.66 -10.84 8.53
N THR A 140 15.79 -11.63 9.17
CA THR A 140 16.04 -13.06 9.40
C THR A 140 16.00 -13.90 8.11
N LEU A 141 15.18 -13.49 7.13
CA LEU A 141 15.09 -14.18 5.83
C LEU A 141 16.35 -14.01 4.99
N CYS A 142 16.97 -12.83 5.04
CA CYS A 142 18.21 -12.53 4.33
C CYS A 142 19.46 -12.76 5.18
N ALA A 143 19.31 -13.01 6.49
CA ALA A 143 20.38 -13.09 7.48
C ALA A 143 21.36 -11.90 7.41
N ARG A 144 20.84 -10.66 7.35
CA ARG A 144 21.66 -9.45 7.26
C ARG A 144 20.98 -8.23 7.88
N GLU A 145 21.79 -7.26 8.27
CA GLU A 145 21.35 -5.93 8.69
C GLU A 145 20.72 -5.15 7.52
N ILE A 146 19.77 -4.30 7.85
CA ILE A 146 18.91 -3.53 6.96
C ILE A 146 19.26 -2.06 7.16
N ARG A 147 19.80 -1.43 6.11
CA ARG A 147 20.04 0.01 6.09
C ARG A 147 18.78 0.80 5.76
N ASP A 148 18.03 0.31 4.77
CA ASP A 148 16.77 0.91 4.33
C ASP A 148 15.72 -0.20 4.20
N LEU A 149 14.74 -0.14 5.10
CA LEU A 149 13.64 -1.09 5.18
C LEU A 149 12.78 -1.10 3.92
N ALA A 150 12.46 0.08 3.38
CA ALA A 150 11.56 0.23 2.23
C ALA A 150 12.19 -0.33 0.96
N ILE A 151 13.51 -0.17 0.79
CA ILE A 151 14.25 -0.80 -0.30
C ILE A 151 14.34 -2.30 -0.06
N HIS A 152 14.75 -2.72 1.15
CA HIS A 152 15.05 -4.12 1.45
C HIS A 152 13.89 -5.07 1.16
N VAL A 153 12.68 -4.72 1.61
CA VAL A 153 11.48 -5.58 1.44
C VAL A 153 11.05 -5.71 -0.02
N THR A 154 11.60 -4.89 -0.93
CA THR A 154 11.34 -4.93 -2.37
C THR A 154 12.46 -5.60 -3.17
N LEU A 155 13.58 -5.95 -2.54
CA LEU A 155 14.68 -6.62 -3.23
C LEU A 155 14.27 -8.04 -3.65
N ASN A 156 14.64 -8.42 -4.88
CA ASN A 156 14.26 -9.73 -5.44
C ASN A 156 14.76 -10.89 -4.56
N VAL A 157 16.00 -10.82 -4.08
CA VAL A 157 16.55 -11.82 -3.15
C VAL A 157 15.70 -11.96 -1.88
N HIS A 158 15.20 -10.85 -1.33
CA HIS A 158 14.33 -10.89 -0.14
C HIS A 158 12.99 -11.54 -0.46
N ILE A 159 12.34 -11.14 -1.54
CA ILE A 159 11.05 -11.69 -1.94
C ILE A 159 11.15 -13.19 -2.29
N ILE A 160 12.22 -13.59 -2.97
CA ILE A 160 12.50 -14.99 -3.27
C ILE A 160 12.64 -15.80 -1.97
N ASN A 161 13.45 -15.33 -1.02
CA ASN A 161 13.59 -15.99 0.28
C ASN A 161 12.25 -16.03 1.05
N LEU A 162 11.45 -14.96 0.99
CA LEU A 162 10.13 -14.91 1.61
C LEU A 162 9.19 -15.97 1.01
N ILE A 163 9.19 -16.14 -0.30
CA ILE A 163 8.33 -17.09 -1.03
C ILE A 163 8.79 -18.54 -0.82
N GLN A 164 10.11 -18.80 -0.82
CA GLN A 164 10.65 -20.15 -0.70
C GLN A 164 10.65 -20.70 0.73
N THR A 165 10.46 -19.85 1.74
CA THR A 165 10.30 -20.30 3.13
C THR A 165 8.85 -20.69 3.40
N LYS A 166 8.68 -21.67 4.30
CA LYS A 166 7.36 -22.28 4.55
C LYS A 166 6.84 -21.93 5.93
N THR A 167 5.58 -21.51 6.03
CA THR A 167 4.88 -21.47 7.31
C THR A 167 4.49 -22.88 7.73
N MET A 168 4.80 -23.24 8.96
CA MET A 168 4.51 -24.54 9.53
C MET A 168 3.74 -24.38 10.84
N LEU A 169 2.86 -25.35 11.07
CA LEU A 169 2.19 -25.55 12.33
C LEU A 169 2.92 -26.64 13.12
N PHE A 170 3.41 -26.29 14.31
CA PHE A 170 4.00 -27.22 15.26
C PHE A 170 3.30 -27.03 16.60
N GLU A 171 2.64 -28.07 17.11
CA GLU A 171 1.91 -28.05 18.40
C GLU A 171 0.97 -26.84 18.57
N LYS A 172 0.19 -26.53 17.53
CA LYS A 172 -0.74 -25.37 17.46
C LYS A 172 -0.07 -24.00 17.33
N GLN A 173 1.24 -23.95 17.16
CA GLN A 173 2.00 -22.71 16.98
C GLN A 173 2.58 -22.54 15.59
N TYR A 174 2.73 -21.28 15.19
CA TYR A 174 3.16 -20.93 13.84
C TYR A 174 4.61 -20.50 13.81
N TYR A 175 5.35 -21.18 12.96
CA TYR A 175 6.75 -20.89 12.68
C TYR A 175 6.95 -20.73 11.18
N ARG A 176 7.93 -19.94 10.79
CA ARG A 176 8.45 -19.96 9.42
C ARG A 176 9.73 -20.79 9.39
N LYS A 177 9.71 -21.89 8.65
CA LYS A 177 10.89 -22.71 8.39
C LYS A 177 11.81 -21.97 7.42
N LEU A 178 12.96 -21.50 7.92
CA LEU A 178 13.97 -20.81 7.11
C LEU A 178 14.92 -21.80 6.45
N ARG A 179 15.31 -22.84 7.18
CA ARG A 179 16.17 -23.95 6.73
C ARG A 179 15.68 -25.25 7.37
N GLU A 180 16.32 -26.37 7.06
CA GLU A 180 15.96 -27.68 7.66
C GLU A 180 16.00 -27.66 9.18
N ASP A 181 16.97 -26.93 9.74
CA ASP A 181 17.29 -26.85 11.15
C ASP A 181 16.91 -25.52 11.80
N LYS A 182 16.45 -24.49 11.07
CA LYS A 182 16.19 -23.14 11.61
C LYS A 182 14.78 -22.65 11.37
N PHE A 183 14.16 -22.17 12.45
CA PHE A 183 12.76 -21.75 12.49
C PHE A 183 12.63 -20.35 13.09
N TYR A 184 11.86 -19.51 12.42
CA TYR A 184 11.49 -18.18 12.90
C TYR A 184 10.14 -18.24 13.59
N CYS A 185 10.08 -17.80 14.84
CA CYS A 185 8.84 -17.71 15.59
C CYS A 185 8.15 -16.37 15.33
N PHE A 186 6.92 -16.38 14.81
CA PHE A 186 6.18 -15.14 14.54
C PHE A 186 5.76 -14.37 15.81
N LEU A 187 5.77 -15.00 16.99
CA LEU A 187 5.35 -14.39 18.26
C LEU A 187 6.44 -13.51 18.86
N CYS A 188 7.64 -14.07 19.01
CA CYS A 188 8.78 -13.40 19.65
C CYS A 188 9.82 -12.88 18.65
N SER A 189 9.64 -13.15 17.34
CA SER A 189 10.54 -12.72 16.27
C SER A 189 12.00 -13.22 16.41
N ASN A 190 12.19 -14.36 17.08
CA ASN A 190 13.49 -15.01 17.29
C ASN A 190 13.64 -16.28 16.44
N LEU A 191 14.89 -16.71 16.27
CA LEU A 191 15.26 -17.93 15.56
C LEU A 191 15.58 -19.06 16.55
N TYR A 192 15.08 -20.26 16.25
CA TYR A 192 15.30 -21.46 17.05
C TYR A 192 15.71 -22.64 16.17
N PRO A 193 16.60 -23.50 16.66
CA PRO A 193 16.81 -24.80 16.04
C PRO A 193 15.60 -25.73 16.26
N ILE A 194 15.44 -26.75 15.42
CA ILE A 194 14.32 -27.70 15.55
C ILE A 194 14.26 -28.35 16.94
N THR A 195 15.42 -28.65 17.53
CA THR A 195 15.58 -29.30 18.83
C THR A 195 15.08 -28.44 19.99
N ASP A 196 14.99 -27.13 19.79
CA ASP A 196 14.62 -26.18 20.84
C ASP A 196 13.18 -25.67 20.66
N LEU A 197 12.48 -26.04 19.58
CA LEU A 197 11.11 -25.56 19.32
C LEU A 197 10.14 -25.95 20.44
N GLU A 198 10.23 -27.19 20.93
CA GLU A 198 9.37 -27.71 22.01
C GLU A 198 9.67 -26.98 23.34
N LYS A 199 10.95 -26.80 23.67
CA LYS A 199 11.37 -26.09 24.89
C LYS A 199 11.06 -24.60 24.84
N HIS A 200 11.25 -23.98 23.67
CA HIS A 200 11.01 -22.56 23.43
C HIS A 200 9.56 -22.19 23.75
N TRP A 201 8.63 -23.02 23.32
CA TRP A 201 7.21 -22.78 23.52
C TRP A 201 6.86 -22.66 25.00
N ASN A 202 7.29 -23.65 25.79
CA ASN A 202 6.96 -23.77 27.21
C ASN A 202 7.64 -22.72 28.11
N SER A 203 8.65 -22.00 27.62
CA SER A 203 9.48 -21.12 28.48
C SER A 203 9.41 -19.64 28.11
N VAL A 204 9.49 -19.28 26.83
CA VAL A 204 9.69 -17.89 26.38
C VAL A 204 8.48 -17.34 25.63
N CYS A 205 7.86 -18.18 24.80
CA CYS A 205 6.80 -17.73 23.92
C CYS A 205 5.47 -17.54 24.64
N GLU A 206 5.14 -18.41 25.61
CA GLU A 206 3.94 -18.24 26.43
C GLU A 206 3.97 -16.91 27.22
N ALA A 207 5.12 -16.52 27.76
CA ALA A 207 5.30 -15.24 28.43
C ALA A 207 5.12 -14.06 27.46
N THR A 208 5.62 -14.17 26.23
CA THR A 208 5.46 -13.14 25.19
C THR A 208 4.01 -13.03 24.74
N LEU A 209 3.30 -14.16 24.64
CA LEU A 209 1.89 -14.20 24.25
C LEU A 209 1.00 -13.64 25.38
N LYS A 210 1.28 -14.01 26.64
CA LYS A 210 0.69 -13.39 27.83
C LYS A 210 0.99 -11.89 27.87
N ALA A 211 2.21 -11.45 27.55
CA ALA A 211 2.55 -10.03 27.50
C ALA A 211 1.83 -9.29 26.36
N LYS A 212 1.78 -9.84 25.14
CA LYS A 212 1.02 -9.27 24.01
C LYS A 212 -0.49 -9.21 24.33
N ALA A 213 -1.05 -10.27 24.93
CA ALA A 213 -2.44 -10.30 25.39
C ALA A 213 -2.71 -9.34 26.57
N LYS A 214 -1.76 -9.18 27.50
CA LYS A 214 -1.84 -8.26 28.65
C LYS A 214 -1.69 -6.80 28.23
N VAL A 215 -0.88 -6.51 27.21
CA VAL A 215 -0.82 -5.17 26.59
C VAL A 215 -2.14 -4.84 25.89
N LEU A 216 -2.80 -5.82 25.27
CA LEU A 216 -4.12 -5.65 24.64
C LEU A 216 -5.30 -5.61 25.64
N ASN A 217 -5.19 -6.27 26.81
CA ASN A 217 -6.32 -6.40 27.76
C ASN A 217 -6.19 -5.55 29.03
N GLU A 218 -5.00 -5.26 29.56
CA GLU A 218 -4.85 -4.57 30.84
C GLU A 218 -4.32 -3.14 30.71
N LYS A 219 -3.41 -2.88 29.77
CA LYS A 219 -2.84 -1.52 29.64
C LYS A 219 -3.85 -0.53 29.05
N ASP A 220 -4.70 -0.95 28.11
CA ASP A 220 -5.68 -0.04 27.54
C ASP A 220 -6.92 0.15 28.44
N LEU A 221 -7.37 -0.88 29.18
CA LEU A 221 -8.53 -0.76 30.07
C LEU A 221 -8.25 0.03 31.37
N HIS A 222 -7.06 -0.07 31.95
CA HIS A 222 -6.71 0.74 33.11
C HIS A 222 -6.42 2.20 32.72
N LEU A 223 -5.77 2.43 31.58
CA LEU A 223 -5.58 3.79 31.03
C LEU A 223 -6.91 4.48 30.72
N ILE A 224 -7.97 3.74 30.31
CA ILE A 224 -9.31 4.30 30.11
C ILE A 224 -9.99 4.70 31.44
N LYS A 225 -9.72 3.96 32.53
CA LYS A 225 -10.24 4.33 33.86
C LYS A 225 -9.55 5.57 34.42
N ASP A 226 -8.26 5.72 34.11
CA ASP A 226 -7.42 6.81 34.60
C ASP A 226 -7.41 8.04 33.66
N ASP A 227 -7.88 7.90 32.40
CA ASP A 227 -8.02 8.96 31.39
C ASP A 227 -9.42 8.93 30.73
N PRO A 228 -10.39 9.73 31.24
CA PRO A 228 -11.75 9.81 30.70
C PRO A 228 -11.84 10.31 29.26
N GLU A 229 -10.86 11.11 28.80
CA GLU A 229 -10.87 11.67 27.45
C GLU A 229 -10.45 10.64 26.41
N LEU A 230 -9.47 9.78 26.75
CA LEU A 230 -9.13 8.61 25.94
C LEU A 230 -10.32 7.63 25.83
N GLY A 231 -11.05 7.41 26.93
CA GLY A 231 -12.27 6.61 26.95
C GLY A 231 -13.33 7.10 25.96
N LYS A 232 -13.62 8.41 25.98
CA LYS A 232 -14.55 9.04 25.01
C LYS A 232 -14.06 8.93 23.57
N ALA A 233 -12.76 9.10 23.33
CA ALA A 233 -12.18 8.96 21.98
C ALA A 233 -12.34 7.53 21.43
N LEU A 234 -12.10 6.51 22.26
CA LEU A 234 -12.25 5.10 21.87
C LEU A 234 -13.71 4.70 21.65
N LEU A 235 -14.65 5.23 22.44
CA LEU A 235 -16.08 5.07 22.20
C LEU A 235 -16.50 5.69 20.88
N LYS A 236 -15.96 6.88 20.55
CA LYS A 236 -16.21 7.56 19.27
C LYS A 236 -15.73 6.73 18.07
N LEU A 237 -14.66 5.93 18.20
CA LEU A 237 -14.24 4.99 17.15
C LEU A 237 -15.24 3.84 16.93
N GLN A 238 -16.03 3.49 17.94
CA GLN A 238 -17.08 2.47 17.82
C GLN A 238 -18.39 3.00 17.21
N SER A 239 -18.48 4.31 16.93
CA SER A 239 -19.68 4.94 16.30
C SER A 239 -20.08 4.34 14.95
N SER A 240 -19.15 3.63 14.28
CA SER A 240 -19.45 2.89 13.05
C SER A 240 -20.29 1.63 13.26
N PHE A 241 -20.36 1.11 14.49
CA PHE A 241 -21.09 -0.11 14.87
C PHE A 241 -22.21 0.16 15.88
N PHE A 242 -22.14 1.27 16.60
CA PHE A 242 -23.08 1.65 17.65
C PHE A 242 -23.48 3.11 17.51
N ASP A 243 -24.77 3.39 17.68
CA ASP A 243 -25.29 4.74 17.86
C ASP A 243 -25.22 5.09 19.35
N ILE A 244 -24.29 5.98 19.73
CA ILE A 244 -24.00 6.31 21.14
C ILE A 244 -24.66 7.65 21.47
N ASP A 245 -25.57 7.66 22.44
CA ASP A 245 -26.26 8.86 22.91
C ASP A 245 -25.51 9.59 24.03
N GLU A 246 -25.95 10.80 24.37
CA GLU A 246 -25.38 11.62 25.44
C GLU A 246 -25.64 11.06 26.85
N SER A 247 -26.46 10.01 26.99
CA SER A 247 -26.83 9.38 28.26
C SER A 247 -26.01 8.12 28.56
N ASP A 248 -24.82 7.99 27.95
CA ASP A 248 -23.96 6.80 28.01
C ASP A 248 -24.71 5.51 27.66
N LYS A 249 -25.64 5.56 26.70
CA LYS A 249 -26.24 4.38 26.09
C LYS A 249 -25.80 4.27 24.64
N ALA A 250 -25.64 3.03 24.21
CA ALA A 250 -25.23 2.70 22.87
C ALA A 250 -26.22 1.69 22.28
N LYS A 251 -26.79 2.01 21.12
CA LYS A 251 -27.66 1.12 20.37
C LYS A 251 -26.86 0.46 19.26
N CYS A 252 -26.77 -0.88 19.25
CA CYS A 252 -26.10 -1.58 18.17
C CYS A 252 -26.81 -1.35 16.84
N LEU A 253 -26.09 -0.88 15.83
CA LEU A 253 -26.65 -0.62 14.50
C LEU A 253 -27.01 -1.91 13.74
N GLU A 254 -26.46 -3.06 14.12
CA GLU A 254 -26.74 -4.34 13.46
C GLU A 254 -28.00 -5.04 14.01
N CYS A 255 -28.19 -5.10 15.34
CA CYS A 255 -29.34 -5.81 15.94
C CYS A 255 -30.31 -4.92 16.71
N GLY A 256 -30.02 -3.63 16.88
CA GLY A 256 -30.87 -2.68 17.58
C GLY A 256 -30.89 -2.80 19.10
N GLU A 257 -30.10 -3.69 19.71
CA GLU A 257 -30.00 -3.85 21.16
C GLU A 257 -29.31 -2.63 21.78
N THR A 258 -29.91 -2.08 22.84
CA THR A 258 -29.35 -0.95 23.59
C THR A 258 -28.59 -1.47 24.81
N MET A 259 -27.37 -1.00 24.99
CA MET A 259 -26.50 -1.31 26.13
C MET A 259 -25.87 -0.04 26.69
N THR A 260 -25.19 -0.14 27.83
CA THR A 260 -24.37 0.96 28.34
C THR A 260 -23.18 1.20 27.42
N ALA A 261 -22.84 2.46 27.16
CA ALA A 261 -21.73 2.90 26.32
C ALA A 261 -20.37 2.74 27.04
N VAL A 262 -20.16 1.60 27.67
CA VAL A 262 -18.88 1.19 28.24
C VAL A 262 -18.19 0.34 27.19
N LEU A 263 -16.94 0.70 26.84
CA LEU A 263 -16.21 0.06 25.73
C LEU A 263 -16.18 -1.48 25.85
N GLU A 264 -16.04 -2.00 27.06
CA GLU A 264 -16.09 -3.43 27.36
C GLU A 264 -17.42 -4.07 26.92
N CYS A 265 -18.56 -3.46 27.28
CA CYS A 265 -19.89 -3.92 26.87
C CYS A 265 -20.06 -3.89 25.33
N LEU A 266 -19.56 -2.84 24.67
CA LEU A 266 -19.63 -2.71 23.21
C LEU A 266 -18.79 -3.78 22.50
N LEU A 267 -17.56 -4.02 22.97
CA LEU A 267 -16.67 -5.02 22.38
C LEU A 267 -17.22 -6.43 22.56
N ASP A 268 -17.74 -6.77 23.75
CA ASP A 268 -18.34 -8.08 24.00
C ASP A 268 -19.63 -8.31 23.22
N HIS A 269 -20.45 -7.27 23.07
CA HIS A 269 -21.63 -7.36 22.21
C HIS A 269 -21.22 -7.58 20.74
N ARG A 270 -20.22 -6.84 20.22
CA ARG A 270 -19.74 -6.99 18.84
C ARG A 270 -19.20 -8.39 18.54
N LYS A 271 -18.56 -9.05 19.51
CA LYS A 271 -18.12 -10.45 19.36
C LYS A 271 -19.29 -11.39 19.06
N LYS A 272 -20.49 -11.14 19.62
CA LYS A 272 -21.70 -11.96 19.37
C LYS A 272 -22.19 -11.89 17.91
N HIS A 273 -21.99 -10.78 17.22
CA HIS A 273 -22.32 -10.67 15.77
C HIS A 273 -21.29 -11.35 14.88
N THR A 274 -20.04 -11.34 15.32
CA THR A 274 -18.92 -11.93 14.57
C THR A 274 -19.07 -13.46 14.51
N SER A 275 -19.51 -14.09 15.59
CA SER A 275 -19.79 -15.54 15.65
C SER A 275 -21.09 -15.94 14.96
N ARG A 276 -22.08 -15.03 14.83
CA ARG A 276 -23.35 -15.28 14.13
C ARG A 276 -23.20 -15.21 12.61
N ARG A 277 -22.45 -14.23 12.08
CA ARG A 277 -22.14 -14.11 10.64
C ARG A 277 -21.43 -15.34 10.06
N GLN A 278 -20.58 -16.01 10.85
CA GLN A 278 -19.89 -17.22 10.39
C GLN A 278 -20.85 -18.40 10.13
N LYS A 279 -21.97 -18.49 10.85
CA LYS A 279 -22.98 -19.55 10.62
C LYS A 279 -23.88 -19.26 9.42
N ASP A 280 -24.12 -18.00 9.09
CA ASP A 280 -24.98 -17.63 7.95
C ASP A 280 -24.22 -17.67 6.60
N THR A 281 -22.88 -17.51 6.61
CA THR A 281 -22.04 -17.64 5.39
C THR A 281 -21.86 -19.08 4.88
N GLU A 282 -22.25 -20.11 5.63
CA GLU A 282 -22.23 -21.49 5.13
C GLU A 282 -23.42 -21.83 4.21
N ASN A 283 -24.42 -20.94 4.10
CA ASN A 283 -25.62 -21.15 3.28
C ASN A 283 -25.69 -20.26 2.02
N GLU A 284 -24.68 -19.42 1.77
CA GLU A 284 -24.60 -18.58 0.58
C GLU A 284 -23.99 -19.39 -0.58
N LYS A 285 -24.87 -19.91 -1.45
CA LYS A 285 -24.49 -20.67 -2.66
C LYS A 285 -23.37 -19.95 -3.42
N SER A 286 -22.19 -20.56 -3.41
CA SER A 286 -21.03 -20.09 -4.16
C SER A 286 -21.39 -20.01 -5.65
N TYR A 287 -21.40 -18.80 -6.21
CA TYR A 287 -21.46 -18.63 -7.66
C TYR A 287 -20.20 -19.26 -8.29
N GLU A 288 -20.36 -20.41 -8.93
CA GLU A 288 -19.34 -20.95 -9.84
C GLU A 288 -19.21 -20.00 -11.03
N VAL A 289 -18.10 -19.25 -11.07
CA VAL A 289 -17.70 -18.52 -12.27
C VAL A 289 -17.13 -19.53 -13.26
N TYR A 290 -17.99 -20.09 -14.10
CA TYR A 290 -17.57 -20.80 -15.30
C TYR A 290 -16.87 -19.79 -16.23
N PHE A 291 -15.55 -19.91 -16.37
CA PHE A 291 -14.80 -19.26 -17.43
C PHE A 291 -15.02 -20.01 -18.74
N ALA A 292 -16.25 -19.95 -19.26
CA ALA A 292 -16.42 -20.09 -20.71
C ALA A 292 -15.74 -18.87 -21.33
N GLU A 293 -14.82 -19.07 -22.28
CA GLU A 293 -14.38 -18.02 -23.19
C GLU A 293 -15.60 -17.55 -23.99
N VAL A 294 -16.39 -16.66 -23.40
CA VAL A 294 -17.40 -15.93 -24.16
C VAL A 294 -16.61 -15.05 -25.10
N THR A 295 -16.66 -15.38 -26.39
CA THR A 295 -16.18 -14.54 -27.47
C THR A 295 -16.90 -13.20 -27.36
N ASP A 296 -16.29 -12.26 -26.65
CA ASP A 296 -16.80 -10.91 -26.49
C ASP A 296 -16.50 -10.18 -27.79
N HIS A 297 -17.49 -10.09 -28.68
CA HIS A 297 -17.46 -9.33 -29.93
C HIS A 297 -17.35 -7.79 -29.69
N GLY A 298 -16.57 -7.36 -28.70
CA GLY A 298 -16.39 -5.97 -28.31
C GLY A 298 -17.54 -5.38 -27.50
N LYS A 299 -18.56 -6.16 -27.10
CA LYS A 299 -19.70 -5.68 -26.32
C LYS A 299 -19.23 -5.12 -24.97
N ARG A 300 -18.39 -5.84 -24.21
CA ARG A 300 -17.92 -5.33 -22.92
C ARG A 300 -17.08 -4.06 -23.07
N ARG A 301 -16.31 -3.93 -24.15
CA ARG A 301 -15.54 -2.72 -24.44
C ARG A 301 -16.46 -1.54 -24.80
N LYS A 302 -17.51 -1.78 -25.57
CA LYS A 302 -18.52 -0.77 -25.89
C LYS A 302 -19.24 -0.30 -24.63
N ASP A 303 -19.66 -1.23 -23.77
CA ASP A 303 -20.33 -0.93 -22.50
C ASP A 303 -19.40 -0.17 -21.55
N LEU A 304 -18.13 -0.59 -21.44
CA LEU A 304 -17.12 0.13 -20.65
C LEU A 304 -16.89 1.54 -21.17
N ALA A 305 -16.79 1.73 -22.49
CA ALA A 305 -16.60 3.05 -23.09
C ALA A 305 -17.82 3.96 -22.89
N ALA A 306 -19.04 3.41 -22.95
CA ALA A 306 -20.26 4.14 -22.61
C ALA A 306 -20.24 4.58 -21.12
N TYR A 307 -20.04 3.63 -20.22
CA TYR A 307 -19.96 3.90 -18.77
C TYR A 307 -18.86 4.92 -18.43
N CYS A 308 -17.68 4.79 -19.04
CA CYS A 308 -16.59 5.74 -18.85
C CYS A 308 -16.98 7.16 -19.29
N ARG A 309 -17.59 7.31 -20.47
CA ARG A 309 -18.02 8.64 -20.96
C ARG A 309 -19.05 9.29 -20.04
N GLU A 310 -20.04 8.54 -19.58
CA GLU A 310 -21.07 9.01 -18.65
C GLU A 310 -20.51 9.46 -17.30
N ASN A 311 -19.36 8.90 -16.90
CA ASN A 311 -18.72 9.18 -15.61
C ASN A 311 -17.37 9.90 -15.76
N PHE A 312 -17.25 10.76 -16.79
CA PHE A 312 -16.11 11.65 -17.00
C PHE A 312 -14.75 10.93 -17.01
N MET A 313 -14.71 9.78 -17.68
CA MET A 313 -13.51 9.00 -17.95
C MET A 313 -13.28 8.88 -19.46
N LYS A 314 -12.02 9.03 -19.87
CA LYS A 314 -11.58 8.84 -21.25
C LYS A 314 -10.78 7.54 -21.33
N LEU A 315 -11.22 6.61 -22.18
CA LEU A 315 -10.39 5.46 -22.54
C LEU A 315 -9.34 5.88 -23.58
N ASN A 316 -8.15 5.29 -23.52
CA ASN A 316 -7.14 5.49 -24.53
C ASN A 316 -7.56 4.85 -25.88
N ARG A 317 -6.83 5.15 -26.97
CA ARG A 317 -7.17 4.64 -28.32
C ARG A 317 -7.30 3.12 -28.40
N THR A 318 -6.50 2.38 -27.63
CA THR A 318 -6.53 0.90 -27.62
C THR A 318 -7.57 0.33 -26.67
N GLY A 319 -8.20 1.15 -25.83
CA GLY A 319 -9.10 0.74 -24.76
C GLY A 319 -8.42 -0.11 -23.67
N SER A 320 -7.08 -0.05 -23.56
CA SER A 320 -6.32 -0.82 -22.57
C SER A 320 -6.26 -0.15 -21.19
N TRP A 321 -6.47 1.17 -21.13
CA TRP A 321 -6.57 1.92 -19.88
C TRP A 321 -7.46 3.16 -20.06
N GLY A 322 -7.94 3.69 -18.95
CA GLY A 322 -8.76 4.90 -18.90
C GLY A 322 -8.15 5.98 -18.01
N PHE A 323 -8.69 7.17 -18.09
CA PHE A 323 -8.28 8.31 -17.30
C PHE A 323 -9.51 9.08 -16.85
N CYS A 324 -9.69 9.26 -15.54
CA CYS A 324 -10.77 10.10 -15.03
C CYS A 324 -10.36 11.56 -15.06
N THR A 325 -11.07 12.37 -15.85
CA THR A 325 -10.80 13.80 -15.99
C THR A 325 -11.25 14.59 -14.76
N ILE A 326 -12.14 14.03 -13.93
CA ILE A 326 -12.58 14.64 -12.67
C ILE A 326 -11.52 14.45 -11.59
N CYS A 327 -11.00 13.22 -11.44
CA CYS A 327 -10.01 12.88 -10.40
C CYS A 327 -8.55 13.13 -10.81
N CYS A 328 -8.30 13.33 -12.11
CA CYS A 328 -6.97 13.37 -12.71
C CYS A 328 -6.11 12.14 -12.38
N VAL A 329 -6.66 10.93 -12.56
CA VAL A 329 -5.94 9.67 -12.31
C VAL A 329 -6.17 8.62 -13.40
N PRO A 330 -5.16 7.78 -13.70
CA PRO A 330 -5.34 6.62 -14.56
C PRO A 330 -6.20 5.55 -13.87
N ILE A 331 -6.95 4.81 -14.68
CA ILE A 331 -7.87 3.75 -14.27
C ILE A 331 -7.65 2.55 -15.19
N SER A 332 -7.68 1.34 -14.64
CA SER A 332 -7.65 0.12 -15.45
C SER A 332 -8.87 0.06 -16.37
N ALA A 333 -8.70 -0.39 -17.63
CA ALA A 333 -9.83 -0.61 -18.55
C ALA A 333 -10.60 -1.89 -18.20
N HIS A 334 -11.12 -1.95 -16.99
CA HIS A 334 -11.95 -3.04 -16.50
C HIS A 334 -13.20 -2.44 -15.84
N MET A 335 -14.38 -2.95 -16.19
CA MET A 335 -15.67 -2.41 -15.73
C MET A 335 -15.75 -2.33 -14.20
N LYS A 336 -15.37 -3.41 -13.50
CA LYS A 336 -15.31 -3.42 -12.03
C LYS A 336 -14.47 -2.26 -11.46
N GLN A 337 -13.30 -2.00 -12.04
CA GLN A 337 -12.40 -0.95 -11.57
C GLN A 337 -12.95 0.46 -11.87
N ALA A 338 -13.61 0.64 -13.02
CA ALA A 338 -14.30 1.88 -13.34
C ALA A 338 -15.45 2.16 -12.36
N ILE A 339 -16.27 1.14 -12.06
CA ILE A 339 -17.37 1.25 -11.08
C ILE A 339 -16.83 1.56 -9.69
N GLU A 340 -15.83 0.82 -9.21
CA GLU A 340 -15.19 1.05 -7.91
C GLU A 340 -14.62 2.47 -7.82
N HIS A 341 -14.00 2.97 -8.90
CA HIS A 341 -13.50 4.34 -8.96
C HIS A 341 -14.61 5.38 -8.81
N VAL A 342 -15.68 5.26 -9.61
CA VAL A 342 -16.83 6.19 -9.61
C VAL A 342 -17.55 6.18 -8.26
N GLN A 343 -17.68 5.00 -7.66
CA GLN A 343 -18.29 4.83 -6.34
C GLN A 343 -17.37 5.29 -5.20
N GLY A 344 -16.07 5.45 -5.46
CA GLY A 344 -15.08 5.90 -4.49
C GLY A 344 -15.31 7.34 -4.02
N GLN A 345 -15.00 7.59 -2.76
CA GLN A 345 -15.19 8.91 -2.13
C GLN A 345 -14.46 10.03 -2.87
N ARG A 346 -13.24 9.77 -3.38
CA ARG A 346 -12.48 10.76 -4.13
C ARG A 346 -13.25 11.28 -5.34
N HIS A 347 -13.82 10.38 -6.16
CA HIS A 347 -14.58 10.76 -7.34
C HIS A 347 -15.85 11.51 -6.97
N LYS A 348 -16.62 10.98 -6.01
CA LYS A 348 -17.83 11.64 -5.50
C LYS A 348 -17.54 13.05 -4.97
N GLY A 349 -16.48 13.22 -4.19
CA GLY A 349 -16.11 14.51 -3.62
C GLY A 349 -15.73 15.53 -4.70
N PHE A 350 -15.00 15.13 -5.74
CA PHE A 350 -14.71 16.02 -6.86
C PHE A 350 -15.94 16.38 -7.71
N LEU A 351 -16.90 15.46 -7.87
CA LEU A 351 -18.18 15.78 -8.52
C LEU A 351 -18.93 16.88 -7.74
N GLU A 352 -18.95 16.79 -6.40
CA GLU A 352 -19.59 17.82 -5.56
C GLU A 352 -18.86 19.17 -5.63
N LEU A 353 -17.51 19.18 -5.62
CA LEU A 353 -16.74 20.41 -5.80
C LEU A 353 -16.97 21.07 -7.16
N LYS A 354 -17.24 20.28 -8.21
CA LYS A 354 -17.58 20.76 -9.55
C LYS A 354 -19.07 21.12 -9.70
N GLY A 355 -19.90 20.93 -8.67
CA GLY A 355 -21.34 21.18 -8.74
C GLY A 355 -22.11 20.16 -9.58
N LEU A 356 -21.51 19.02 -9.91
CA LEU A 356 -22.10 17.94 -10.69
C LEU A 356 -22.88 16.94 -9.81
N ARG A 357 -22.81 17.11 -8.50
CA ARG A 357 -23.51 16.32 -7.49
C ARG A 357 -23.92 17.22 -6.32
N LYS A 358 -25.05 16.92 -5.69
CA LYS A 358 -25.50 17.59 -4.46
C LYS A 358 -24.45 17.47 -3.36
N ARG A 359 -24.16 18.58 -2.69
CA ARG A 359 -23.19 18.63 -1.58
C ARG A 359 -23.66 17.78 -0.41
N SER A 360 -22.73 17.01 0.14
CA SER A 360 -22.91 16.28 1.39
C SER A 360 -22.39 17.13 2.57
N GLN A 361 -22.64 16.68 3.80
CA GLN A 361 -21.95 17.21 4.97
C GLN A 361 -20.55 16.59 5.04
N HIS A 362 -19.54 17.41 5.27
CA HIS A 362 -18.14 16.99 5.30
C HIS A 362 -17.48 17.39 6.61
N GLU A 363 -16.42 16.68 6.97
CA GLU A 363 -15.61 17.00 8.13
C GLU A 363 -14.86 18.31 7.92
N GLU A 364 -14.80 19.14 8.95
CA GLU A 364 -13.92 20.30 8.96
C GLU A 364 -12.49 19.89 9.37
N PRO A 365 -11.45 20.57 8.85
CA PRO A 365 -10.10 20.34 9.33
C PRO A 365 -9.95 20.71 10.79
N TYR A 366 -9.52 19.75 11.61
CA TYR A 366 -9.23 19.95 13.04
C TYR A 366 -7.85 20.59 13.30
N CYS A 367 -7.13 20.99 12.25
CA CYS A 367 -5.78 21.53 12.36
C CYS A 367 -5.70 23.02 12.02
N GLU A 368 -4.69 23.69 12.57
CA GLU A 368 -4.46 25.12 12.32
C GLU A 368 -4.11 25.37 10.84
N LYS A 369 -4.62 26.48 10.31
CA LYS A 369 -4.36 26.95 8.95
C LYS A 369 -3.36 28.10 9.00
N GLN A 370 -2.22 27.95 8.34
CA GLN A 370 -1.23 29.03 8.20
C GLN A 370 -1.16 29.52 6.75
N LYS A 371 -1.18 30.84 6.52
CA LYS A 371 -0.99 31.41 5.17
C LYS A 371 0.32 30.92 4.56
N PHE A 372 0.31 30.49 3.31
CA PHE A 372 1.50 29.95 2.65
C PHE A 372 2.66 30.96 2.62
N THR A 373 2.35 32.25 2.45
CA THR A 373 3.31 33.36 2.53
C THR A 373 4.13 33.39 3.82
N LEU A 374 3.49 33.12 4.96
CA LEU A 374 4.17 33.05 6.27
C LEU A 374 4.98 31.76 6.43
N PHE A 375 4.55 30.70 5.75
CA PHE A 375 5.21 29.40 5.77
C PHE A 375 6.46 29.35 4.87
N LEU A 376 6.56 30.20 3.84
CA LEU A 376 7.70 30.26 2.90
C LEU A 376 9.06 30.39 3.61
N LYS A 377 9.12 31.00 4.79
CA LYS A 377 10.36 31.11 5.60
C LYS A 377 10.94 29.74 6.00
N HIS A 378 10.14 28.68 5.93
CA HIS A 378 10.54 27.31 6.22
C HIS A 378 10.92 26.52 4.96
N ILE A 379 10.96 27.17 3.79
CA ILE A 379 11.26 26.52 2.51
C ILE A 379 12.57 27.09 1.97
N PHE A 380 13.46 26.22 1.52
CA PHE A 380 14.65 26.61 0.77
C PHE A 380 14.86 25.68 -0.42
N LYS A 381 15.50 26.20 -1.47
CA LYS A 381 15.81 25.48 -2.70
C LYS A 381 17.19 24.83 -2.57
N THR A 382 17.29 23.56 -2.94
CA THR A 382 18.57 22.86 -3.17
C THR A 382 18.80 22.73 -4.68
N ASP A 383 19.90 22.10 -5.08
CA ASP A 383 20.23 21.93 -6.49
C ASP A 383 19.19 21.08 -7.24
N THR A 384 18.46 20.19 -6.54
CA THR A 384 17.57 19.19 -7.15
C THR A 384 16.12 19.24 -6.63
N ALA A 385 15.85 19.93 -5.52
CA ALA A 385 14.57 19.89 -4.85
C ALA A 385 14.30 21.15 -3.99
N TYR A 386 13.16 21.17 -3.32
CA TYR A 386 12.84 22.14 -2.28
C TYR A 386 12.74 21.41 -0.94
N CYS A 387 13.37 21.96 0.09
CA CYS A 387 13.32 21.42 1.44
C CYS A 387 12.36 22.27 2.29
N VAL A 388 11.39 21.60 2.90
CA VAL A 388 10.36 22.17 3.77
C VAL A 388 10.66 21.79 5.22
N LYS A 389 10.66 22.77 6.12
CA LYS A 389 11.03 22.64 7.55
C LYS A 389 12.37 21.94 7.77
N SER A 390 13.28 22.05 6.81
CA SER A 390 14.62 21.44 6.79
C SER A 390 14.70 19.93 6.62
N TYR A 391 13.60 19.17 6.75
CA TYR A 391 13.63 17.71 6.64
C TYR A 391 12.77 17.13 5.52
N LEU A 392 11.85 17.87 4.91
CA LEU A 392 10.98 17.30 3.87
C LEU A 392 11.39 17.78 2.48
N SER A 393 11.93 16.89 1.66
CA SER A 393 12.30 17.16 0.26
C SER A 393 11.11 16.96 -0.67
N ILE A 394 10.75 17.98 -1.46
CA ILE A 394 9.68 17.94 -2.46
C ILE A 394 10.18 18.45 -3.82
N ASP A 395 9.55 18.00 -4.90
CA ASP A 395 9.87 18.49 -6.24
C ASP A 395 9.26 19.89 -6.49
N GLY A 396 9.86 20.62 -7.44
CA GLY A 396 9.46 21.99 -7.75
C GLY A 396 8.05 22.10 -8.30
N TYR A 397 7.62 21.14 -9.13
CA TYR A 397 6.26 21.10 -9.63
C TYR A 397 5.27 20.91 -8.49
N SER A 398 5.52 20.01 -7.56
CA SER A 398 4.67 19.85 -6.39
C SER A 398 4.63 21.12 -5.56
N LEU A 399 5.77 21.81 -5.32
CA LEU A 399 5.77 23.12 -4.66
C LEU A 399 4.91 24.14 -5.42
N LEU A 400 4.89 24.11 -6.74
CA LEU A 400 4.13 25.02 -7.60
C LEU A 400 2.71 24.52 -7.92
N LEU A 401 2.22 23.50 -7.22
CA LEU A 401 0.88 22.93 -7.46
C LEU A 401 0.70 22.46 -8.91
N MET A 402 1.77 21.91 -9.48
CA MET A 402 1.81 21.30 -10.80
C MET A 402 1.99 19.79 -10.66
N GLY A 403 1.29 19.01 -11.49
CA GLY A 403 1.47 17.57 -11.58
C GLY A 403 1.26 17.07 -12.99
N GLU A 404 1.75 15.88 -13.30
CA GLU A 404 1.51 15.23 -14.59
C GLU A 404 0.00 15.01 -14.75
N TYR A 405 -0.58 15.48 -15.86
CA TYR A 405 -2.02 15.33 -16.09
C TYR A 405 -2.32 13.87 -16.47
N MET A 406 -1.69 13.38 -17.53
CA MET A 406 -1.83 12.01 -18.02
C MET A 406 -0.45 11.46 -18.35
N LYS A 407 -0.18 10.24 -17.90
CA LYS A 407 1.17 9.68 -18.02
C LYS A 407 1.64 9.65 -19.48
N GLY A 408 2.70 10.40 -19.78
CA GLY A 408 3.28 10.48 -21.13
C GLY A 408 2.47 11.28 -22.16
N SER A 409 1.48 12.09 -21.75
CA SER A 409 0.79 12.99 -22.69
C SER A 409 1.59 14.24 -23.05
N GLY A 410 2.65 14.54 -22.29
CA GLY A 410 3.35 15.82 -22.37
C GLY A 410 2.48 17.00 -21.89
N GLU A 411 1.49 16.73 -21.04
CA GLU A 411 0.62 17.73 -20.44
C GLU A 411 0.70 17.68 -18.90
N MET A 412 0.69 18.86 -18.30
CA MET A 412 0.74 19.10 -16.87
C MET A 412 -0.60 19.70 -16.42
N LYS A 413 -1.10 19.28 -15.27
CA LYS A 413 -2.22 19.89 -14.58
C LYS A 413 -1.70 20.91 -13.58
N CYS A 414 -2.14 22.16 -13.71
CA CYS A 414 -2.00 23.15 -12.66
C CYS A 414 -3.20 23.02 -11.70
N PHE A 415 -2.95 22.56 -10.48
CA PHE A 415 -3.97 22.41 -9.44
C PHE A 415 -4.43 23.76 -8.87
N ALA A 416 -3.57 24.79 -8.89
CA ALA A 416 -3.90 26.14 -8.45
C ALA A 416 -4.85 26.84 -9.44
N CYS A 417 -4.56 26.74 -10.74
CA CYS A 417 -5.31 27.37 -11.81
C CYS A 417 -6.48 26.51 -12.32
N ASP A 418 -6.50 25.21 -12.00
CA ASP A 418 -7.43 24.20 -12.53
C ASP A 418 -7.36 24.06 -14.07
N GLU A 419 -6.17 24.26 -14.65
CA GLU A 419 -5.91 24.24 -16.10
C GLU A 419 -4.96 23.10 -16.51
N VAL A 420 -5.11 22.60 -17.74
CA VAL A 420 -4.17 21.63 -18.35
C VAL A 420 -3.28 22.40 -19.33
N ILE A 421 -1.98 22.24 -19.18
CA ILE A 421 -0.95 23.03 -19.87
C ILE A 421 0.02 22.05 -20.54
N LYS A 422 0.56 22.39 -21.71
CA LYS A 422 1.63 21.60 -22.32
C LYS A 422 2.88 21.66 -21.45
N GLU A 423 3.59 20.56 -21.27
CA GLU A 423 4.78 20.47 -20.41
C GLU A 423 5.83 21.54 -20.76
N GLN A 424 6.06 21.79 -22.05
CA GLN A 424 6.97 22.83 -22.53
C GLN A 424 6.59 24.27 -22.14
N LEU A 425 5.34 24.52 -21.73
CA LEU A 425 4.84 25.83 -21.29
C LEU A 425 4.63 25.87 -19.76
N ALA A 426 4.93 24.79 -19.04
CA ALA A 426 4.68 24.70 -17.61
C ALA A 426 5.51 25.71 -16.81
N ASP A 427 6.77 25.92 -17.19
CA ASP A 427 7.66 26.88 -16.54
C ASP A 427 7.17 28.32 -16.73
N ASP A 428 6.80 28.70 -17.96
CA ASP A 428 6.24 30.03 -18.25
C ASP A 428 4.93 30.26 -17.51
N HIS A 429 4.06 29.25 -17.44
CA HIS A 429 2.82 29.32 -16.66
C HIS A 429 3.10 29.60 -15.18
N CYS A 430 4.08 28.90 -14.58
CA CYS A 430 4.42 29.06 -13.17
C CYS A 430 4.95 30.45 -12.82
N LYS A 431 5.49 31.18 -13.80
CA LYS A 431 5.97 32.56 -13.65
C LYS A 431 4.89 33.61 -13.81
N THR A 432 3.70 33.25 -14.33
CA THR A 432 2.62 34.22 -14.49
C THR A 432 2.19 34.76 -13.13
N LYS A 433 1.94 36.08 -13.06
CA LYS A 433 1.46 36.73 -11.83
C LYS A 433 0.21 36.05 -11.27
N ALA A 434 -0.73 35.69 -12.16
CA ALA A 434 -1.96 35.01 -11.78
C ALA A 434 -1.72 33.64 -11.13
N HIS A 435 -0.77 32.84 -11.63
CA HIS A 435 -0.42 31.56 -11.00
C HIS A 435 0.20 31.79 -9.61
N ILE A 436 1.19 32.69 -9.53
CA ILE A 436 1.89 33.00 -8.27
C ILE A 436 0.91 33.48 -7.20
N ASP A 437 -0.01 34.40 -7.54
CA ASP A 437 -1.02 34.91 -6.62
C ASP A 437 -1.94 33.77 -6.10
N ARG A 438 -2.29 32.78 -6.95
CA ARG A 438 -3.08 31.60 -6.54
C ARG A 438 -2.27 30.67 -5.63
N VAL A 439 -1.00 30.42 -5.93
CA VAL A 439 -0.12 29.61 -5.06
C VAL A 439 0.06 30.28 -3.70
N LEU A 440 0.26 31.60 -3.66
CA LEU A 440 0.48 32.34 -2.42
C LEU A 440 -0.78 32.52 -1.56
N SER A 441 -1.96 32.49 -2.17
CA SER A 441 -3.23 32.52 -1.43
C SER A 441 -3.60 31.20 -0.76
N CYS A 442 -2.85 30.12 -1.02
CA CYS A 442 -3.03 28.84 -0.35
C CYS A 442 -2.77 28.93 1.17
N HIS A 443 -3.34 27.97 1.91
CA HIS A 443 -3.05 27.78 3.34
C HIS A 443 -2.35 26.44 3.54
N VAL A 444 -1.33 26.40 4.38
CA VAL A 444 -0.71 25.16 4.86
C VAL A 444 -1.50 24.66 6.06
N MET A 445 -1.84 23.39 6.04
CA MET A 445 -2.53 22.71 7.14
C MET A 445 -1.49 22.16 8.11
N LEU A 446 -1.47 22.65 9.35
CA LEU A 446 -0.51 22.24 10.38
C LEU A 446 -0.98 20.94 11.06
N VAL A 447 -0.89 19.83 10.34
CA VAL A 447 -1.24 18.50 10.87
C VAL A 447 -0.29 18.10 12.00
N GLU A 448 -0.82 17.42 13.01
CA GLU A 448 -0.08 16.95 14.18
C GLU A 448 1.18 16.14 13.79
N GLY A 449 2.27 16.33 14.54
CA GLY A 449 3.59 15.79 14.21
C GLY A 449 4.35 16.57 13.13
N GLY A 450 3.69 17.46 12.39
CA GLY A 450 4.33 18.45 11.52
C GLY A 450 5.02 17.90 10.27
N LEU A 451 5.10 16.58 10.11
CA LEU A 451 5.78 15.86 9.02
C LEU A 451 4.97 15.81 7.72
N GLU A 452 3.74 16.31 7.73
CA GLU A 452 2.89 16.41 6.56
C GLU A 452 3.03 17.78 5.91
N PHE A 453 2.95 17.83 4.57
CA PHE A 453 2.86 19.08 3.84
C PHE A 453 1.61 19.10 2.97
N ILE A 454 0.50 19.37 3.65
CA ILE A 454 -0.83 19.51 3.05
C ILE A 454 -1.14 21.00 2.87
N ARG A 455 -1.65 21.36 1.70
CA ARG A 455 -2.09 22.73 1.39
C ARG A 455 -3.55 22.75 0.99
N MET A 456 -4.32 23.64 1.58
CA MET A 456 -5.66 24.00 1.10
C MET A 456 -5.49 25.02 -0.04
N ILE A 457 -5.76 24.59 -1.27
CA ILE A 457 -5.68 25.41 -2.47
C ILE A 457 -6.83 26.42 -2.50
N ARG A 458 -8.04 25.91 -2.22
CA ARG A 458 -9.30 26.66 -2.09
C ARG A 458 -10.20 25.90 -1.13
N PRO A 459 -11.32 26.47 -0.65
CA PRO A 459 -12.22 25.78 0.28
C PRO A 459 -12.55 24.37 -0.20
N ASN A 460 -12.35 23.39 0.68
CA ASN A 460 -12.59 21.96 0.43
C ASN A 460 -11.72 21.28 -0.63
N LEU A 461 -10.68 21.94 -1.16
CA LEU A 461 -9.71 21.33 -2.07
C LEU A 461 -8.31 21.40 -1.48
N TYR A 462 -7.75 20.22 -1.22
CA TYR A 462 -6.45 20.06 -0.60
C TYR A 462 -5.47 19.43 -1.57
N HIS A 463 -4.18 19.65 -1.31
CA HIS A 463 -3.06 19.10 -2.04
C HIS A 463 -2.04 18.51 -1.09
N CYS A 464 -1.68 17.25 -1.31
CA CYS A 464 -0.58 16.60 -0.63
C CYS A 464 0.71 16.76 -1.45
N ALA A 465 1.67 17.55 -0.94
CA ALA A 465 2.92 17.79 -1.65
C ALA A 465 3.89 16.59 -1.66
N ILE A 466 3.70 15.64 -0.75
CA ILE A 466 4.49 14.40 -0.73
C ILE A 466 4.07 13.48 -1.88
N CYS A 467 2.75 13.37 -2.09
CA CYS A 467 2.18 12.49 -3.09
C CYS A 467 1.95 13.17 -4.45
N ASN A 468 2.01 14.49 -4.49
CA ASN A 468 1.64 15.37 -5.59
C ASN A 468 0.23 15.08 -6.15
N VAL A 469 -0.77 15.05 -5.25
CA VAL A 469 -2.17 14.75 -5.58
C VAL A 469 -3.12 15.71 -4.90
N THR A 470 -4.26 15.96 -5.55
CA THR A 470 -5.37 16.72 -4.97
C THR A 470 -6.42 15.81 -4.34
N LEU A 471 -7.04 16.31 -3.27
CA LEU A 471 -8.01 15.59 -2.43
C LEU A 471 -9.18 16.52 -2.14
N ALA A 472 -10.41 16.02 -2.34
CA ALA A 472 -11.63 16.75 -2.06
C ALA A 472 -12.07 16.49 -0.61
N TYR A 473 -12.33 17.56 0.14
CA TYR A 473 -12.74 17.54 1.55
C TYR A 473 -11.70 16.94 2.51
N TRP A 474 -11.87 17.18 3.81
CA TRP A 474 -10.85 16.87 4.81
C TRP A 474 -10.74 15.38 5.08
N GLU A 475 -11.85 14.66 5.10
CA GLU A 475 -11.85 13.23 5.37
C GLU A 475 -11.09 12.42 4.29
N SER A 476 -11.04 12.92 3.05
CA SER A 476 -10.17 12.37 2.00
C SER A 476 -8.69 12.59 2.29
N VAL A 477 -8.34 13.73 2.89
CA VAL A 477 -6.97 14.01 3.37
C VAL A 477 -6.60 13.04 4.48
N HIS A 478 -7.46 12.89 5.48
CA HIS A 478 -7.22 12.00 6.62
C HIS A 478 -7.01 10.55 6.17
N ARG A 479 -7.87 10.03 5.28
CA ARG A 479 -7.70 8.69 4.69
C ARG A 479 -6.43 8.57 3.85
N HIS A 480 -6.05 9.62 3.14
CA HIS A 480 -4.84 9.62 2.33
C HIS A 480 -3.56 9.54 3.17
N ILE A 481 -3.43 10.39 4.19
CA ILE A 481 -2.20 10.47 4.99
C ILE A 481 -2.01 9.24 5.89
N THR A 482 -3.09 8.55 6.25
CA THR A 482 -3.06 7.27 6.99
C THR A 482 -2.83 6.05 6.10
N ALA A 483 -2.95 6.19 4.77
CA ALA A 483 -2.73 5.08 3.87
C ALA A 483 -1.24 4.70 3.76
N LEU A 484 -0.96 3.41 3.70
CA LEU A 484 0.40 2.86 3.58
C LEU A 484 1.20 3.48 2.42
N ILE A 485 0.54 3.72 1.27
CA ILE A 485 1.18 4.29 0.07
C ILE A 485 1.73 5.70 0.36
N HIS A 486 1.01 6.51 1.13
CA HIS A 486 1.50 7.83 1.55
C HIS A 486 2.69 7.69 2.48
N GLY A 487 2.60 6.81 3.49
CA GLY A 487 3.71 6.50 4.40
C GLY A 487 4.99 6.10 3.65
N MET A 488 4.89 5.22 2.65
CA MET A 488 6.03 4.81 1.82
C MET A 488 6.64 5.98 1.02
N LYS A 489 5.82 6.87 0.48
CA LYS A 489 6.31 8.07 -0.24
C LYS A 489 6.93 9.08 0.71
N LYS A 490 6.33 9.27 1.88
CA LYS A 490 6.82 10.15 2.94
C LYS A 490 8.20 9.72 3.41
N THR A 491 8.42 8.45 3.69
CA THR A 491 9.75 7.95 4.11
C THR A 491 10.84 8.25 3.09
N LYS A 492 10.52 8.22 1.79
CA LYS A 492 11.47 8.57 0.71
C LYS A 492 11.74 10.08 0.58
N LYS A 493 10.87 10.91 1.14
CA LYS A 493 10.91 12.38 1.02
C LYS A 493 11.42 13.03 2.31
N VAL A 494 11.35 12.35 3.44
CA VAL A 494 11.93 12.79 4.71
C VAL A 494 13.43 12.52 4.71
N LEU A 495 14.21 13.58 4.88
CA LEU A 495 15.65 13.56 5.02
C LEU A 495 16.03 13.14 6.44
N PRO A 496 17.04 12.26 6.60
CA PRO A 496 17.66 12.00 7.88
C PRO A 496 18.11 13.29 8.60
N PRO A 497 18.00 13.38 9.94
CA PRO A 497 18.35 14.60 10.68
C PRO A 497 19.77 15.18 10.39
N PRO A 498 20.83 14.36 10.23
CA PRO A 498 22.15 14.88 9.90
C PRO A 498 22.19 15.57 8.52
N GLU A 499 21.57 14.96 7.51
CA GLU A 499 21.50 15.49 6.15
C GLU A 499 20.66 16.76 6.09
N ALA A 500 19.50 16.75 6.77
CA ALA A 500 18.64 17.91 6.95
C ALA A 500 19.41 19.11 7.52
N ARG A 501 20.25 18.89 8.55
CA ARG A 501 21.07 19.94 9.17
C ARG A 501 22.15 20.46 8.23
N ILE A 502 22.83 19.60 7.49
CA ILE A 502 23.84 19.99 6.51
C ILE A 502 23.21 20.87 5.41
N LEU A 503 22.10 20.42 4.84
CA LEU A 503 21.37 21.16 3.80
C LEU A 503 20.85 22.50 4.33
N TYR A 504 20.30 22.53 5.55
CA TYR A 504 19.87 23.78 6.16
C TYR A 504 21.04 24.74 6.41
N ASN A 505 22.22 24.28 6.82
CA ASN A 505 23.38 25.14 7.01
C ASN A 505 23.91 25.70 5.67
N LYS A 506 23.82 24.91 4.60
CA LYS A 506 24.32 25.29 3.26
C LYS A 506 23.36 26.22 2.52
N TYR A 507 22.06 25.92 2.54
CA TYR A 507 21.05 26.60 1.71
C TYR A 507 19.99 27.37 2.53
N GLY A 508 19.92 27.13 3.83
CA GLY A 508 18.93 27.74 4.71
C GLY A 508 19.13 29.25 4.88
N CYS A 509 18.02 29.96 5.01
CA CYS A 509 18.02 31.40 5.10
C CYS A 509 18.19 31.88 6.56
N ARG A 510 19.25 32.65 6.85
CA ARG A 510 19.47 33.29 8.16
C ARG A 510 18.77 34.64 8.35
N THR A 511 18.11 35.20 7.33
CA THR A 511 17.54 36.55 7.44
C THR A 511 16.26 36.55 8.28
N SER A 512 16.29 37.28 9.40
CA SER A 512 15.21 37.36 10.40
C SER A 512 13.98 38.16 9.96
N LYS A 513 14.06 38.93 8.87
CA LYS A 513 12.94 39.71 8.29
C LYS A 513 13.09 39.77 6.77
N GLY A 514 12.72 38.69 6.09
CA GLY A 514 12.78 38.63 4.63
C GLY A 514 11.47 39.09 4.00
N ASP A 515 11.53 40.17 3.22
CA ASP A 515 10.50 40.52 2.23
C ASP A 515 10.13 39.27 1.42
N ILE A 516 8.83 38.99 1.30
CA ILE A 516 8.31 37.84 0.56
C ILE A 516 8.84 37.81 -0.88
N HIS A 517 9.07 38.98 -1.48
CA HIS A 517 9.61 39.10 -2.82
C HIS A 517 11.03 38.53 -2.93
N ILE A 518 11.86 38.73 -1.90
CA ILE A 518 13.20 38.14 -1.83
C ILE A 518 13.11 36.62 -1.75
N GLN A 519 12.16 36.08 -0.97
CA GLN A 519 11.96 34.63 -0.88
C GLN A 519 11.47 34.04 -2.19
N LEU A 520 10.49 34.66 -2.85
CA LEU A 520 10.01 34.22 -4.16
C LEU A 520 11.13 34.21 -5.21
N LYS A 521 11.94 35.28 -5.26
CA LYS A 521 13.10 35.37 -6.15
C LYS A 521 14.12 34.27 -5.88
N ARG A 522 14.41 33.96 -4.60
CA ARG A 522 15.32 32.87 -4.20
C ARG A 522 14.80 31.49 -4.56
N LEU A 523 13.50 31.29 -4.44
CA LEU A 523 12.85 30.06 -4.89
C LEU A 523 12.78 29.98 -6.43
N GLY A 524 13.17 31.03 -7.16
CA GLY A 524 13.10 31.08 -8.62
C GLY A 524 11.67 31.28 -9.15
N LEU A 525 10.78 31.84 -8.33
CA LEU A 525 9.36 32.02 -8.63
C LEU A 525 9.02 33.41 -9.18
N CYS A 526 9.94 34.37 -9.13
CA CYS A 526 9.79 35.67 -9.78
C CYS A 526 11.05 35.98 -10.58
N GLU A 527 10.87 36.51 -11.79
CA GLU A 527 11.98 37.01 -12.60
C GLU A 527 12.60 38.26 -11.96
N LYS A 528 13.89 38.47 -12.23
CA LYS A 528 14.48 39.79 -12.01
C LYS A 528 13.72 40.74 -12.95
N LYS A 529 12.94 41.68 -12.41
CA LYS A 529 12.70 42.90 -13.17
C LYS A 529 14.08 43.50 -13.45
N GLU A 530 14.48 43.48 -14.72
CA GLU A 530 15.61 44.29 -15.18
C GLU A 530 15.28 45.77 -15.03
#